data_AF-F9XML8-F1
#
_entry.id   AF-F9XML8-F1
#
_cell.length_a   1.000
_cell.length_b   1.000
_cell.length_c   1.000
_cell.angle_alpha   90.00
_cell.angle_beta   90.00
_cell.angle_gamma   90.00
#
_symmetry.space_group_name_H-M   'P 1'
#
loop_
_entity.id
_entity.type
_entity.pdbx_description
1 polymer ?
#
loop_
_entity_poly.entity_id
_entity_poly.type
_entity_poly.pdbx_seq_one_letter_code
_entity_poly.pdbx_strand_id
1 'polypeptide(L)'
;MAPKEKKDKDAGDARPLELTPPPDYFATRNAIFDRLKAEQDAWKAKQPREDIQVTLGNGSSKDGKSWETTPSQIARDISKSLFERTVIARVDGELWDLDRPLEKSCSLELLDFDHPEGKKVFWHSSAHILGEACERRYGCSLCIGPPVDDGFYYEMALPENGAVTAADYKPLKQIAEKAIKEKQPFERLELSKEDLLEMFSYNKYKTHIINDKIADGTRTTVYRCGPLIDLCRGPHVPNTGRIKAFDIMKNSASYFLGDAKNDSLQRIYGVSFPDKKALEEHKHMLEEAAKRDHRKIGQEQELFFFHQMSPGSAFFLPHGMIIYNALLSFIKEEYWKRGYQEVASPNMYNSALWKQSGHWQHYHEDMFTFEVEKDQWALKPMNCPGHCLLFGHRERSYRELPMRIADFGILHRNEASGALTGLTRVRRFQQDDTHIFCMESQVEQEIKGLFDFMTAVYGLFGFTFKMKLSTMPDNHLGDVATWERAEAQLTKALDEFQQQTGTKWELNP
;
A
#
# COMPACT_ATOMS: atom_id res chain seq x y z
N MET A 1 47.65 -12.91 -2.87
CA MET A 1 46.85 -13.80 -2.01
C MET A 1 46.40 -13.01 -0.80
N ALA A 2 45.23 -12.38 -0.88
CA ALA A 2 44.61 -11.70 0.25
C ALA A 2 43.86 -12.74 1.12
N PRO A 3 43.83 -12.60 2.46
CA PRO A 3 43.20 -13.60 3.32
C PRO A 3 41.69 -13.62 3.09
N LYS A 4 41.13 -14.82 2.95
CA LYS A 4 39.67 -15.04 3.00
C LYS A 4 39.13 -14.47 4.31
N GLU A 5 38.26 -13.47 4.22
CA GLU A 5 37.39 -13.08 5.33
C GLU A 5 36.61 -14.31 5.79
N LYS A 6 36.79 -14.64 7.08
CA LYS A 6 35.99 -15.66 7.75
C LYS A 6 34.56 -15.15 7.79
N LYS A 7 33.63 -15.93 7.21
CA LYS A 7 32.20 -15.81 7.49
C LYS A 7 32.00 -15.69 9.00
N ASP A 8 31.40 -14.59 9.45
CA ASP A 8 30.92 -14.44 10.81
C ASP A 8 30.05 -15.65 11.15
N LYS A 9 30.42 -16.32 12.25
CA LYS A 9 29.59 -17.32 12.88
C LYS A 9 28.37 -16.59 13.45
N ASP A 10 27.18 -17.12 13.17
CA ASP A 10 25.90 -16.78 13.81
C ASP A 10 26.14 -16.40 15.28
N ALA A 11 26.02 -15.11 15.59
CA ALA A 11 25.86 -14.66 16.97
C ALA A 11 24.47 -15.14 17.39
N GLY A 12 24.42 -16.28 18.08
CA GLY A 12 23.16 -16.89 18.51
C GLY A 12 22.33 -15.90 19.32
N ASP A 13 21.08 -15.74 18.92
CA ASP A 13 20.09 -14.97 19.65
C ASP A 13 19.94 -15.53 21.08
N ALA A 14 20.26 -14.71 22.07
CA ALA A 14 20.22 -15.09 23.49
C ALA A 14 18.79 -15.07 24.07
N ARG A 15 17.78 -14.61 23.30
CA ARG A 15 16.38 -14.56 23.76
C ARG A 15 15.77 -15.96 23.80
N PRO A 16 14.92 -16.27 24.80
CA PRO A 16 14.19 -17.52 24.83
C PRO A 16 13.26 -17.64 23.61
N LEU A 17 12.86 -18.87 23.25
CA LEU A 17 11.91 -19.08 22.14
C LEU A 17 10.57 -18.40 22.44
N GLU A 18 10.02 -18.65 23.62
CA GLU A 18 8.80 -18.04 24.17
C GLU A 18 9.09 -17.54 25.60
N LEU A 19 8.38 -16.51 26.06
CA LEU A 19 8.44 -16.06 27.45
C LEU A 19 7.88 -17.12 28.40
N THR A 20 8.54 -17.33 29.53
CA THR A 20 8.09 -18.22 30.61
C THR A 20 8.31 -17.51 31.95
N PRO A 21 7.24 -17.12 32.68
CA PRO A 21 5.82 -17.29 32.35
C PRO A 21 5.37 -16.49 31.11
N PRO A 22 4.24 -16.85 30.47
CA PRO A 22 3.64 -16.03 29.42
C PRO A 22 3.17 -14.67 29.99
N PRO A 23 2.96 -13.66 29.14
CA PRO A 23 2.53 -12.34 29.62
C PRO A 23 1.20 -12.38 30.39
N ASP A 24 1.14 -11.69 31.53
CA ASP A 24 -0.03 -11.71 32.43
C ASP A 24 -1.32 -11.20 31.78
N TYR A 25 -1.20 -10.29 30.80
CA TYR A 25 -2.34 -9.76 30.06
C TYR A 25 -3.07 -10.83 29.23
N PHE A 26 -2.44 -11.97 28.91
CA PHE A 26 -3.13 -13.09 28.27
C PHE A 26 -4.27 -13.62 29.14
N ALA A 27 -4.01 -13.89 30.42
CA ALA A 27 -5.02 -14.45 31.31
C ALA A 27 -6.18 -13.47 31.52
N THR A 28 -5.86 -12.20 31.76
CA THR A 28 -6.86 -11.14 31.99
C THR A 28 -7.75 -10.92 30.77
N ARG A 29 -7.15 -10.74 29.59
CA ARG A 29 -7.88 -10.48 28.33
C ARG A 29 -8.77 -11.67 27.94
N ASN A 30 -8.27 -12.91 28.08
CA ASN A 30 -9.04 -14.11 27.76
C ASN A 30 -10.22 -14.32 28.74
N ALA A 31 -10.05 -14.04 30.03
CA ALA A 31 -11.16 -14.12 30.99
C ALA A 31 -12.28 -13.12 30.67
N ILE A 32 -11.95 -11.89 30.28
CA ILE A 32 -12.92 -10.89 29.82
C ILE A 32 -13.65 -11.38 28.57
N PHE A 33 -12.91 -11.92 27.60
CA PHE A 33 -13.50 -12.48 26.37
C PHE A 33 -14.44 -13.64 26.66
N ASP A 34 -14.04 -14.61 27.50
CA ASP A 34 -14.87 -15.77 27.83
C ASP A 34 -16.21 -15.35 28.48
N ARG A 35 -16.17 -14.39 29.41
CA ARG A 35 -17.37 -13.83 30.04
C ARG A 35 -18.31 -13.21 28.99
N LEU A 36 -17.78 -12.29 28.18
CA LEU A 36 -18.57 -11.53 27.20
C LEU A 36 -19.04 -12.42 26.03
N LYS A 37 -18.25 -13.43 25.67
CA LYS A 37 -18.61 -14.43 24.67
C LYS A 37 -19.78 -15.29 25.15
N ALA A 38 -19.78 -15.73 26.40
CA ALA A 38 -20.90 -16.47 26.98
C ALA A 38 -22.20 -15.64 26.98
N GLU A 39 -22.11 -14.34 27.29
CA GLU A 39 -23.26 -13.41 27.21
C GLU A 39 -23.77 -13.27 25.76
N GLN A 40 -22.88 -13.07 24.79
CA GLN A 40 -23.27 -12.96 23.37
C GLN A 40 -23.86 -14.27 22.84
N ASP A 41 -23.31 -15.42 23.20
CA ASP A 41 -23.82 -16.73 22.77
C ASP A 41 -25.20 -17.02 23.38
N ALA A 42 -25.42 -16.66 24.65
CA ALA A 42 -26.73 -16.74 25.27
C ALA A 42 -27.76 -15.82 24.59
N TRP A 43 -27.33 -14.65 24.12
CA TRP A 43 -28.17 -13.76 23.32
C TRP A 43 -28.48 -14.34 21.92
N LYS A 44 -27.48 -14.90 21.23
CA LYS A 44 -27.64 -15.57 19.91
C LYS A 44 -28.57 -16.78 19.99
N ALA A 45 -28.51 -17.54 21.08
CA ALA A 45 -29.38 -18.69 21.33
C ALA A 45 -30.86 -18.29 21.47
N LYS A 46 -31.15 -17.04 21.85
CA LYS A 46 -32.52 -16.50 21.98
C LYS A 46 -33.08 -15.92 20.69
N GLN A 47 -32.26 -15.73 19.66
CA GLN A 47 -32.73 -15.20 18.37
C GLN A 47 -33.69 -16.18 17.69
N PRO A 48 -34.68 -15.72 16.91
CA PRO A 48 -35.59 -16.61 16.21
C PRO A 48 -34.83 -17.46 15.17
N ARG A 49 -35.31 -18.69 14.95
CA ARG A 49 -34.79 -19.63 13.93
C ARG A 49 -35.75 -19.69 12.75
N GLU A 50 -35.90 -18.55 12.09
CA GLU A 50 -36.76 -18.39 10.92
C GLU A 50 -36.18 -19.11 9.71
N ASP A 51 -37.04 -19.67 8.87
CA ASP A 51 -36.63 -20.28 7.60
C ASP A 51 -36.13 -19.17 6.66
N ILE A 52 -34.94 -19.36 6.11
CA ILE A 52 -34.27 -18.41 5.20
C ILE A 52 -33.90 -19.10 3.89
N GLN A 53 -33.88 -18.31 2.82
CA GLN A 53 -33.43 -18.75 1.51
C GLN A 53 -32.07 -18.12 1.19
N VAL A 54 -31.10 -18.96 0.87
CA VAL A 54 -29.73 -18.55 0.53
C VAL A 54 -29.50 -18.76 -0.96
N THR A 55 -29.37 -17.68 -1.72
CA THR A 55 -29.15 -17.71 -3.17
C THR A 55 -27.66 -17.71 -3.48
N LEU A 56 -27.20 -18.72 -4.22
CA LEU A 56 -25.79 -18.87 -4.62
C LEU A 56 -25.51 -18.14 -5.94
N GLY A 57 -24.25 -17.81 -6.21
CA GLY A 57 -23.83 -17.11 -7.44
C GLY A 57 -24.17 -17.82 -8.76
N ASN A 58 -24.51 -19.11 -8.74
CA ASN A 58 -24.99 -19.86 -9.92
C ASN A 58 -26.52 -19.79 -10.11
N GLY A 59 -27.22 -19.00 -9.31
CA GLY A 59 -28.69 -18.87 -9.31
C GLY A 59 -29.44 -19.98 -8.58
N SER A 60 -28.75 -21.01 -8.06
CA SER A 60 -29.40 -22.03 -7.23
C SER A 60 -29.66 -21.49 -5.81
N SER A 61 -30.66 -22.04 -5.13
CA SER A 61 -31.01 -21.65 -3.77
C SER A 61 -30.91 -22.83 -2.81
N LYS A 62 -30.57 -22.54 -1.55
CA LYS A 62 -30.51 -23.48 -0.43
C LYS A 62 -31.39 -22.98 0.70
N ASP A 63 -32.15 -23.88 1.29
CA ASP A 63 -32.93 -23.59 2.50
C ASP A 63 -32.00 -23.65 3.72
N GLY A 64 -32.25 -22.76 4.67
CA GLY A 64 -31.50 -22.69 5.93
C GLY A 64 -32.35 -22.10 7.05
N LYS A 65 -31.75 -21.96 8.22
CA LYS A 65 -32.34 -21.30 9.38
C LYS A 65 -31.49 -20.11 9.81
N SER A 66 -32.13 -18.98 10.03
CA SER A 66 -31.48 -17.79 10.58
C SER A 66 -30.82 -18.11 11.93
N TRP A 67 -29.67 -17.49 12.19
CA TRP A 67 -28.87 -17.68 13.40
C TRP A 67 -28.36 -19.11 13.67
N GLU A 68 -28.47 -20.01 12.69
CA GLU A 68 -28.02 -21.40 12.76
C GLU A 68 -27.19 -21.80 11.53
N THR A 69 -27.72 -21.59 10.33
CA THR A 69 -27.02 -21.94 9.08
C THR A 69 -25.85 -20.98 8.83
N THR A 70 -24.68 -21.53 8.50
CA THR A 70 -23.46 -20.77 8.20
C THR A 70 -23.01 -20.96 6.75
N PRO A 71 -22.23 -20.02 6.17
CA PRO A 71 -21.57 -20.25 4.89
C PRO A 71 -20.70 -21.52 4.87
N SER A 72 -20.05 -21.86 5.99
CA SER A 72 -19.23 -23.07 6.11
C SER A 72 -20.06 -24.35 5.97
N GLN A 73 -21.27 -24.39 6.53
CA GLN A 73 -22.19 -25.51 6.37
C GLN A 73 -22.63 -25.65 4.91
N ILE A 74 -23.07 -24.56 4.27
CA ILE A 74 -23.48 -24.56 2.87
C ILE A 74 -22.33 -25.01 1.95
N ALA A 75 -21.11 -24.53 2.19
CA ALA A 75 -19.94 -24.95 1.43
C ALA A 75 -19.67 -26.45 1.56
N ARG A 76 -19.78 -27.03 2.77
CA ARG A 76 -19.59 -28.47 3.03
C ARG A 76 -20.68 -29.31 2.36
N ASP A 77 -21.92 -28.84 2.38
CA ASP A 77 -23.07 -29.53 1.78
C ASP A 77 -22.98 -29.59 0.26
N ILE A 78 -22.34 -28.60 -0.37
CA ILE A 78 -22.02 -28.64 -1.81
C ILE A 78 -20.87 -29.61 -2.06
N SER A 79 -19.71 -29.40 -1.41
CA SER A 79 -18.62 -30.38 -1.41
C SER A 79 -17.55 -30.07 -0.36
N LYS A 80 -16.90 -31.12 0.14
CA LYS A 80 -15.74 -30.98 1.03
C LYS A 80 -14.61 -30.15 0.40
N SER A 81 -14.34 -30.36 -0.89
CA SER A 81 -13.28 -29.63 -1.60
C SER A 81 -13.59 -28.14 -1.74
N LEU A 82 -14.87 -27.76 -1.91
CA LEU A 82 -15.29 -26.37 -1.93
C LEU A 82 -15.04 -25.71 -0.57
N PHE A 83 -15.45 -26.34 0.53
CA PHE A 83 -15.16 -25.81 1.86
C PHE A 83 -13.65 -25.68 2.14
N GLU A 84 -12.83 -26.62 1.67
CA GLU A 84 -11.38 -26.60 1.87
C GLU A 84 -10.68 -25.47 1.10
N ARG A 85 -11.14 -25.12 -0.11
CA ARG A 85 -10.59 -23.98 -0.89
C ARG A 85 -11.16 -22.62 -0.49
N THR A 86 -12.36 -22.58 0.08
CA THR A 86 -13.01 -21.33 0.45
C THR A 86 -12.28 -20.67 1.61
N VAL A 87 -11.93 -19.40 1.44
CA VAL A 87 -11.26 -18.55 2.44
C VAL A 87 -12.31 -17.77 3.22
N ILE A 88 -13.25 -17.14 2.52
CA ILE A 88 -14.24 -16.24 3.10
C ILE A 88 -15.55 -16.26 2.30
N ALA A 89 -16.65 -15.78 2.90
CA ALA A 89 -17.91 -15.56 2.20
C ALA A 89 -18.16 -14.08 1.92
N ARG A 90 -18.99 -13.79 0.92
CA ARG A 90 -19.64 -12.50 0.71
C ARG A 90 -21.15 -12.70 0.81
N VAL A 91 -21.79 -11.97 1.72
CA VAL A 91 -23.21 -12.04 2.02
C VAL A 91 -23.83 -10.67 1.73
N ASP A 92 -24.72 -10.60 0.74
CA ASP A 92 -25.35 -9.34 0.30
C ASP A 92 -24.35 -8.21 0.00
N GLY A 93 -23.20 -8.57 -0.59
CA GLY A 93 -22.14 -7.63 -0.94
C GLY A 93 -21.10 -7.39 0.17
N GLU A 94 -21.33 -7.87 1.39
CA GLU A 94 -20.42 -7.67 2.53
C GLU A 94 -19.60 -8.92 2.85
N LEU A 95 -18.32 -8.76 3.21
CA LEU A 95 -17.48 -9.88 3.61
C LEU A 95 -17.94 -10.47 4.96
N TRP A 96 -17.96 -11.80 5.05
CA TRP A 96 -18.60 -12.53 6.13
C TRP A 96 -17.81 -13.77 6.54
N ASP A 97 -17.52 -13.94 7.83
CA ASP A 97 -16.81 -15.11 8.34
C ASP A 97 -17.56 -16.40 8.01
N LEU A 98 -16.85 -17.45 7.59
CA LEU A 98 -17.50 -18.69 7.16
C LEU A 98 -18.30 -19.37 8.28
N ASP A 99 -17.91 -19.18 9.53
CA ASP A 99 -18.59 -19.76 10.68
C ASP A 99 -19.55 -18.77 11.37
N ARG A 100 -19.74 -17.56 10.82
CA ARG A 100 -20.77 -16.61 11.30
C ARG A 100 -22.13 -17.02 10.75
N PRO A 101 -23.14 -17.27 11.61
CA PRO A 101 -24.49 -17.64 11.15
C PRO A 101 -25.13 -16.56 10.29
N LEU A 102 -25.89 -16.97 9.28
CA LEU A 102 -26.68 -16.07 8.44
C LEU A 102 -27.91 -15.59 9.22
N GLU A 103 -28.23 -14.31 9.13
CA GLU A 103 -29.26 -13.68 9.97
C GLU A 103 -30.61 -13.59 9.27
N LYS A 104 -30.64 -13.65 7.93
CA LYS A 104 -31.82 -13.53 7.06
C LYS A 104 -31.56 -14.17 5.70
N SER A 105 -32.59 -14.26 4.85
CA SER A 105 -32.42 -14.63 3.44
C SER A 105 -31.45 -13.67 2.75
N CYS A 106 -30.51 -14.22 2.00
CA CYS A 106 -29.39 -13.46 1.45
C CYS A 106 -28.83 -14.10 0.17
N SER A 107 -28.06 -13.30 -0.56
CA SER A 107 -27.14 -13.77 -1.59
C SER A 107 -25.82 -14.20 -0.96
N LEU A 108 -25.27 -15.33 -1.40
CA LEU A 108 -24.02 -15.90 -0.90
C LEU A 108 -23.03 -16.19 -2.04
N GLU A 109 -21.85 -15.63 -1.91
CA GLU A 109 -20.69 -15.94 -2.73
C GLU A 109 -19.57 -16.51 -1.84
N LEU A 110 -18.89 -17.55 -2.32
CA LEU A 110 -17.78 -18.18 -1.61
C LEU A 110 -16.49 -17.83 -2.34
N LEU A 111 -15.61 -17.09 -1.66
CA LEU A 111 -14.37 -16.57 -2.21
C LEU A 111 -13.20 -17.47 -1.79
N ASP A 112 -12.39 -17.88 -2.76
CA ASP A 112 -11.16 -18.63 -2.52
C ASP A 112 -9.94 -17.70 -2.38
N PHE A 113 -8.75 -18.29 -2.31
CA PHE A 113 -7.51 -17.53 -2.19
C PHE A 113 -7.14 -16.77 -3.47
N ASP A 114 -7.65 -17.11 -4.64
CA ASP A 114 -7.27 -16.41 -5.87
C ASP A 114 -8.02 -15.09 -6.05
N HIS A 115 -9.19 -14.96 -5.41
CA HIS A 115 -9.92 -13.70 -5.35
C HIS A 115 -9.16 -12.62 -4.54
N PRO A 116 -9.06 -11.36 -5.01
CA PRO A 116 -8.32 -10.29 -4.31
C PRO A 116 -8.71 -10.09 -2.85
N GLU A 117 -10.01 -10.07 -2.54
CA GLU A 117 -10.48 -9.98 -1.15
C GLU A 117 -10.18 -11.23 -0.32
N GLY A 118 -10.19 -12.41 -0.96
CA GLY A 118 -9.78 -13.65 -0.33
C GLY A 118 -8.32 -13.60 0.10
N LYS A 119 -7.40 -13.14 -0.77
CA LYS A 119 -5.98 -12.92 -0.41
C LYS A 119 -5.84 -11.97 0.78
N LYS A 120 -6.54 -10.84 0.76
CA LYS A 120 -6.47 -9.84 1.84
C LYS A 120 -6.92 -10.44 3.18
N VAL A 121 -8.05 -11.15 3.23
CA VAL A 121 -8.54 -11.82 4.46
C VAL A 121 -7.59 -12.93 4.92
N PHE A 122 -7.04 -13.69 3.97
CA PHE A 122 -6.07 -14.74 4.27
C PHE A 122 -4.81 -14.17 4.92
N TRP A 123 -4.21 -13.13 4.32
CA TRP A 123 -3.03 -12.46 4.86
C TRP A 123 -3.31 -11.70 6.15
N HIS A 124 -4.50 -11.12 6.30
CA HIS A 124 -4.92 -10.52 7.55
C HIS A 124 -4.99 -11.54 8.70
N SER A 125 -5.49 -12.74 8.42
CA SER A 125 -5.46 -13.85 9.38
C SER A 125 -4.04 -14.30 9.72
N SER A 126 -3.15 -14.32 8.74
CA SER A 126 -1.72 -14.61 8.97
C SER A 126 -1.01 -13.53 9.78
N ALA A 127 -1.45 -12.27 9.68
CA ALA A 127 -0.96 -11.20 10.53
C ALA A 127 -1.28 -11.50 12.01
N HIS A 128 -2.49 -11.95 12.34
CA HIS A 128 -2.82 -12.35 13.71
C HIS A 128 -1.94 -13.50 14.22
N ILE A 129 -1.64 -14.50 13.38
CA ILE A 129 -0.71 -15.58 13.75
C ILE A 129 0.69 -15.02 14.06
N LEU A 130 1.17 -14.05 13.28
CA LEU A 130 2.41 -13.35 13.57
C LEU A 130 2.32 -12.53 14.87
N GLY A 131 1.18 -11.87 15.12
CA GLY A 131 0.91 -11.12 16.35
C GLY A 131 0.98 -12.00 17.58
N GLU A 132 0.37 -13.19 17.55
CA GLU A 132 0.46 -14.19 18.63
C GLU A 132 1.92 -14.60 18.87
N ALA A 133 2.65 -14.92 17.79
CA ALA A 133 4.06 -15.29 17.88
C ALA A 133 4.91 -14.16 18.51
N CYS A 134 4.61 -12.91 18.19
CA CYS A 134 5.27 -11.74 18.75
C CYS A 134 4.94 -11.53 20.23
N GLU A 135 3.66 -11.60 20.64
CA GLU A 135 3.28 -11.48 22.06
C GLU A 135 3.91 -12.60 22.90
N ARG A 136 3.92 -13.85 22.38
CA ARG A 136 4.54 -15.00 23.07
C ARG A 136 6.05 -14.88 23.21
N ARG A 137 6.74 -14.36 22.18
CA ARG A 137 8.20 -14.22 22.18
C ARG A 137 8.69 -13.02 22.99
N TYR A 138 7.99 -11.90 22.88
CA TYR A 138 8.50 -10.60 23.34
C TYR A 138 7.69 -9.97 24.46
N GLY A 139 6.44 -10.39 24.70
CA GLY A 139 5.55 -9.64 25.60
C GLY A 139 5.30 -8.23 25.09
N CYS A 140 5.28 -8.05 23.77
CA CYS A 140 5.21 -6.76 23.11
C CYS A 140 3.80 -6.17 23.13
N SER A 141 3.71 -4.87 22.88
CA SER A 141 2.43 -4.19 22.64
C SER A 141 2.16 -4.13 21.15
N LEU A 142 1.24 -4.96 20.67
CA LEU A 142 0.78 -4.97 19.28
C LEU A 142 0.06 -3.66 18.91
N CYS A 143 0.29 -3.16 17.70
CA CYS A 143 -0.29 -1.92 17.19
C CYS A 143 -1.25 -2.18 16.01
N ILE A 144 -0.75 -2.22 14.77
CA ILE A 144 -1.55 -2.41 13.55
C ILE A 144 -0.90 -3.52 12.71
N GLY A 145 -1.72 -4.43 12.17
CA GLY A 145 -1.26 -5.51 11.29
C GLY A 145 -2.15 -5.73 10.06
N PRO A 146 -2.07 -4.86 9.04
CA PRO A 146 -2.92 -4.98 7.86
C PRO A 146 -2.31 -5.91 6.81
N PRO A 147 -3.14 -6.49 5.92
CA PRO A 147 -2.64 -7.04 4.67
C PRO A 147 -2.12 -5.91 3.77
N VAL A 148 -1.14 -6.24 2.92
CA VAL A 148 -0.59 -5.39 1.87
C VAL A 148 -0.56 -6.17 0.55
N ASP A 149 -0.24 -5.53 -0.56
CA ASP A 149 -0.33 -6.14 -1.90
C ASP A 149 0.48 -7.44 -2.06
N ASP A 150 1.61 -7.55 -1.35
CA ASP A 150 2.51 -8.71 -1.40
C ASP A 150 2.60 -9.48 -0.07
N GLY A 151 1.57 -9.43 0.77
CA GLY A 151 1.54 -10.17 2.04
C GLY A 151 0.88 -9.40 3.18
N PHE A 152 1.56 -9.31 4.31
CA PHE A 152 1.11 -8.55 5.47
C PHE A 152 2.30 -8.04 6.28
N TYR A 153 2.03 -7.12 7.20
CA TYR A 153 2.97 -6.82 8.27
C TYR A 153 2.26 -6.77 9.61
N TYR A 154 3.04 -6.78 10.69
CA TYR A 154 2.55 -6.44 12.01
C TYR A 154 3.51 -5.48 12.70
N GLU A 155 2.97 -4.40 13.26
CA GLU A 155 3.70 -3.41 14.06
C GLU A 155 3.53 -3.68 15.56
N MET A 156 4.63 -3.53 16.29
CA MET A 156 4.64 -3.72 17.73
C MET A 156 5.68 -2.83 18.40
N ALA A 157 5.40 -2.41 19.62
CA ALA A 157 6.42 -1.85 20.49
C ALA A 157 7.04 -2.97 21.32
N LEU A 158 8.36 -3.12 21.20
CA LEU A 158 9.12 -4.05 22.02
C LEU A 158 9.38 -3.45 23.40
N PRO A 159 9.39 -4.25 24.48
CA PRO A 159 9.85 -3.79 25.79
C PRO A 159 11.27 -3.21 25.70
N GLU A 160 11.56 -2.22 26.54
CA GLU A 160 12.88 -1.57 26.63
C GLU A 160 13.43 -1.01 25.30
N ASN A 161 12.55 -0.69 24.34
CA ASN A 161 12.93 -0.26 22.99
C ASN A 161 13.86 -1.24 22.26
N GLY A 162 13.63 -2.55 22.47
CA GLY A 162 14.34 -3.59 21.73
C GLY A 162 14.16 -3.50 20.21
N ALA A 163 15.02 -4.21 19.49
CA ALA A 163 14.94 -4.34 18.03
C ALA A 163 14.73 -5.80 17.59
N VAL A 164 14.03 -5.96 16.47
CA VAL A 164 13.96 -7.22 15.73
C VAL A 164 15.14 -7.30 14.77
N THR A 165 15.75 -8.47 14.69
CA THR A 165 16.87 -8.76 13.80
C THR A 165 16.58 -9.98 12.93
N ALA A 166 17.40 -10.24 11.91
CA ALA A 166 17.26 -11.43 11.07
C ALA A 166 17.38 -12.75 11.86
N ALA A 167 18.09 -12.74 13.00
CA ALA A 167 18.20 -13.91 13.88
C ALA A 167 16.86 -14.28 14.54
N ASP A 168 15.95 -13.31 14.71
CA ASP A 168 14.63 -13.53 15.31
C ASP A 168 13.64 -14.21 14.35
N TYR A 169 13.90 -14.25 13.05
CA TYR A 169 12.94 -14.74 12.05
C TYR A 169 12.64 -16.23 12.23
N LYS A 170 13.68 -17.04 12.44
CA LYS A 170 13.51 -18.49 12.61
C LYS A 170 12.72 -18.82 13.90
N PRO A 171 13.05 -18.25 15.07
CA PRO A 171 12.24 -18.42 16.28
C PRO A 171 10.77 -17.98 16.12
N LEU A 172 10.51 -16.79 15.55
CA LEU A 172 9.14 -16.31 15.33
C LEU A 172 8.35 -17.23 14.41
N LYS A 173 8.96 -17.67 13.31
CA LYS A 173 8.36 -18.64 12.39
C LYS A 173 8.01 -19.94 13.09
N GLN A 174 8.88 -20.46 13.97
CA GLN A 174 8.60 -21.69 14.73
C GLN A 174 7.35 -21.56 15.62
N ILE A 175 7.15 -20.41 16.27
CA ILE A 175 5.98 -20.16 17.11
C ILE A 175 4.71 -20.01 16.24
N ALA A 176 4.80 -19.29 15.12
CA ALA A 176 3.71 -19.17 14.16
C ALA A 176 3.29 -20.54 13.59
N GLU A 177 4.25 -21.39 13.23
CA GLU A 177 4.00 -22.76 12.74
C GLU A 177 3.37 -23.65 13.81
N LYS A 178 3.70 -23.44 15.09
CA LYS A 178 3.04 -24.10 16.22
C LYS A 178 1.56 -23.70 16.31
N ALA A 179 1.24 -22.41 16.26
CA ALA A 179 -0.14 -21.92 16.23
C ALA A 179 -0.94 -22.45 15.02
N ILE A 180 -0.31 -22.54 13.84
CA ILE A 180 -0.90 -23.15 12.63
C ILE A 180 -1.20 -24.64 12.85
N LYS A 181 -0.27 -25.38 13.45
CA LYS A 181 -0.43 -26.82 13.72
C LYS A 181 -1.53 -27.10 14.75
N GLU A 182 -1.71 -26.21 15.71
CA GLU A 182 -2.79 -26.24 16.71
C GLU A 182 -4.18 -26.02 16.11
N LYS A 183 -4.27 -25.49 14.87
CA LYS A 183 -5.54 -25.18 14.18
C LYS A 183 -6.48 -24.32 15.03
N GLN A 184 -5.91 -23.32 15.70
CA GLN A 184 -6.65 -22.43 16.58
C GLN A 184 -7.80 -21.76 15.80
N PRO A 185 -9.03 -21.77 16.32
CA PRO A 185 -10.17 -21.12 15.66
C PRO A 185 -10.05 -19.61 15.77
N PHE A 186 -10.57 -18.90 14.76
CA PHE A 186 -10.80 -17.46 14.86
C PHE A 186 -12.21 -17.20 15.38
N GLU A 187 -12.30 -16.65 16.59
CA GLU A 187 -13.58 -16.43 17.27
C GLU A 187 -13.91 -14.93 17.34
N ARG A 188 -14.95 -14.53 16.61
CA ARG A 188 -15.47 -13.16 16.59
C ARG A 188 -16.30 -12.87 17.84
N LEU A 189 -16.08 -11.70 18.43
CA LEU A 189 -16.90 -11.13 19.49
C LEU A 189 -17.12 -9.64 19.25
N GLU A 190 -18.31 -9.13 19.58
CA GLU A 190 -18.64 -7.71 19.45
C GLU A 190 -18.78 -7.07 20.84
N LEU A 191 -18.00 -6.02 21.07
CA LEU A 191 -17.74 -5.43 22.37
C LEU A 191 -18.07 -3.94 22.37
N SER A 192 -18.51 -3.43 23.52
CA SER A 192 -18.65 -1.98 23.74
C SER A 192 -17.28 -1.29 23.80
N LYS A 193 -17.24 0.02 23.57
CA LYS A 193 -16.02 0.80 23.74
C LYS A 193 -15.44 0.63 25.15
N GLU A 194 -16.29 0.56 26.16
CA GLU A 194 -15.90 0.40 27.56
C GLU A 194 -15.24 -0.96 27.81
N ASP A 195 -15.84 -2.06 27.32
CA ASP A 195 -15.26 -3.40 27.42
C ASP A 195 -13.90 -3.48 26.70
N LEU A 196 -13.77 -2.79 25.56
CA LEU A 196 -12.51 -2.74 24.80
C LEU A 196 -11.41 -1.99 25.55
N LEU A 197 -11.74 -0.86 26.18
CA LEU A 197 -10.79 -0.11 27.01
C LEU A 197 -10.35 -0.89 28.24
N GLU A 198 -11.26 -1.65 28.86
CA GLU A 198 -10.90 -2.59 29.93
C GLU A 198 -9.97 -3.69 29.42
N MET A 199 -10.37 -4.35 28.32
CA MET A 199 -9.66 -5.49 27.71
C MET A 199 -8.24 -5.12 27.24
N PHE A 200 -8.04 -3.92 26.70
CA PHE A 200 -6.77 -3.46 26.15
C PHE A 200 -6.05 -2.43 27.02
N SER A 201 -6.44 -2.29 28.30
CA SER A 201 -5.85 -1.33 29.25
C SER A 201 -4.32 -1.46 29.42
N TYR A 202 -3.76 -2.66 29.18
CA TYR A 202 -2.32 -2.91 29.21
C TYR A 202 -1.57 -2.36 27.97
N ASN A 203 -2.27 -2.08 26.87
CA ASN A 203 -1.71 -1.69 25.59
C ASN A 203 -2.12 -0.27 25.22
N LYS A 204 -1.21 0.68 25.44
CA LYS A 204 -1.45 2.12 25.18
C LYS A 204 -1.78 2.42 23.71
N TYR A 205 -1.25 1.66 22.76
CA TYR A 205 -1.51 1.88 21.33
C TYR A 205 -2.93 1.46 20.96
N LYS A 206 -3.37 0.28 21.41
CA LYS A 206 -4.75 -0.17 21.22
C LYS A 206 -5.73 0.76 21.92
N THR A 207 -5.44 1.18 23.14
CA THR A 207 -6.25 2.17 23.88
C THR A 207 -6.38 3.50 23.12
N HIS A 208 -5.28 3.99 22.53
CA HIS A 208 -5.32 5.19 21.68
C HIS A 208 -6.20 4.97 20.45
N ILE A 209 -6.01 3.86 19.72
CA ILE A 209 -6.80 3.53 18.52
C ILE A 209 -8.29 3.42 18.86
N ILE A 210 -8.64 2.83 20.01
CA ILE A 210 -10.03 2.72 20.48
C ILE A 210 -10.62 4.11 20.71
N ASN A 211 -9.89 5.00 21.39
CA ASN A 211 -10.38 6.35 21.66
C ASN A 211 -10.53 7.19 20.39
N ASP A 212 -9.63 7.04 19.42
CA ASP A 212 -9.63 7.80 18.16
C ASP A 212 -10.68 7.29 17.16
N LYS A 213 -10.82 5.97 17.01
CA LYS A 213 -11.61 5.37 15.91
C LYS A 213 -13.00 4.87 16.31
N ILE A 214 -13.30 4.75 17.60
CA ILE A 214 -14.56 4.20 18.09
C ILE A 214 -15.30 5.29 18.86
N ALA A 215 -16.48 5.68 18.36
CA ALA A 215 -17.32 6.70 18.98
C ALA A 215 -17.90 6.19 20.32
N ASP A 216 -18.14 7.11 21.25
CA ASP A 216 -18.70 6.78 22.56
C ASP A 216 -20.09 6.15 22.41
N GLY A 217 -20.37 5.12 23.22
CA GLY A 217 -21.63 4.36 23.15
C GLY A 217 -21.77 3.41 21.95
N THR A 218 -20.74 3.30 21.09
CA THR A 218 -20.75 2.35 19.96
C THR A 218 -20.00 1.05 20.28
N ARG A 219 -20.15 0.06 19.39
CA ARG A 219 -19.51 -1.25 19.50
C ARG A 219 -18.60 -1.50 18.31
N THR A 220 -17.59 -2.35 18.51
CA THR A 220 -16.84 -2.94 17.41
C THR A 220 -16.40 -4.35 17.78
N THR A 221 -15.59 -4.98 16.94
CA THR A 221 -15.26 -6.39 17.07
C THR A 221 -13.83 -6.63 17.51
N VAL A 222 -13.66 -7.78 18.16
CA VAL A 222 -12.38 -8.41 18.41
C VAL A 222 -12.40 -9.83 17.87
N TYR A 223 -11.22 -10.36 17.58
CA TYR A 223 -11.05 -11.76 17.22
C TYR A 223 -10.06 -12.43 18.16
N ARG A 224 -10.48 -13.55 18.76
CA ARG A 224 -9.59 -14.46 19.49
C ARG A 224 -9.00 -15.49 18.53
N CYS A 225 -7.71 -15.76 18.66
CA CYS A 225 -6.97 -16.83 17.99
C CYS A 225 -5.96 -17.41 18.98
N GLY A 226 -6.29 -18.58 19.56
CA GLY A 226 -5.50 -19.13 20.66
C GLY A 226 -5.44 -18.15 21.85
N PRO A 227 -4.25 -17.81 22.38
CA PRO A 227 -4.13 -16.82 23.45
C PRO A 227 -4.26 -15.37 22.98
N LEU A 228 -4.15 -15.11 21.65
CA LEU A 228 -4.26 -13.78 21.08
C LEU A 228 -5.74 -13.33 21.05
N ILE A 229 -6.00 -12.07 21.39
CA ILE A 229 -7.26 -11.36 21.13
C ILE A 229 -6.90 -9.98 20.60
N ASP A 230 -7.34 -9.69 19.38
CA ASP A 230 -6.95 -8.48 18.69
C ASP A 230 -8.17 -7.61 18.32
N LEU A 231 -7.99 -6.30 18.40
CA LEU A 231 -8.98 -5.31 17.95
C LEU A 231 -9.01 -5.31 16.43
N CYS A 232 -10.06 -5.89 15.87
CA CYS A 232 -10.11 -6.20 14.45
C CYS A 232 -11.55 -6.30 13.96
N ARG A 233 -11.85 -5.64 12.84
CA ARG A 233 -13.15 -5.71 12.16
C ARG A 233 -13.41 -7.04 11.45
N GLY A 234 -12.34 -7.77 11.16
CA GLY A 234 -12.36 -9.00 10.39
C GLY A 234 -12.77 -8.78 8.93
N PRO A 235 -13.21 -9.83 8.25
CA PRO A 235 -13.33 -11.20 8.76
C PRO A 235 -11.99 -11.97 8.74
N HIS A 236 -12.01 -13.21 9.22
CA HIS A 236 -10.86 -14.12 9.24
C HIS A 236 -11.17 -15.49 8.62
N VAL A 237 -10.10 -16.24 8.31
CA VAL A 237 -10.23 -17.65 7.93
C VAL A 237 -10.76 -18.48 9.12
N PRO A 238 -11.39 -19.65 8.91
CA PRO A 238 -11.97 -20.45 10.00
C PRO A 238 -11.01 -20.83 11.14
N ASN A 239 -9.77 -21.14 10.78
CA ASN A 239 -8.72 -21.49 11.75
C ASN A 239 -7.33 -21.31 11.13
N THR A 240 -6.32 -21.19 11.99
CA THR A 240 -4.91 -21.04 11.59
C THR A 240 -4.40 -22.18 10.72
N GLY A 241 -5.00 -23.36 10.81
CA GLY A 241 -4.67 -24.52 10.00
C GLY A 241 -4.99 -24.35 8.50
N ARG A 242 -5.68 -23.29 8.10
CA ARG A 242 -5.88 -22.91 6.69
C ARG A 242 -4.59 -22.41 6.04
N ILE A 243 -3.68 -21.85 6.83
CA ILE A 243 -2.35 -21.46 6.36
C ILE A 243 -1.49 -22.72 6.28
N LYS A 244 -0.95 -23.02 5.09
CA LYS A 244 -0.08 -24.21 4.88
C LYS A 244 1.38 -23.86 4.66
N ALA A 245 1.64 -22.62 4.25
CA ALA A 245 2.98 -22.08 4.09
C ALA A 245 2.99 -20.67 4.65
N PHE A 246 4.00 -20.37 5.47
CA PHE A 246 4.18 -19.09 6.16
C PHE A 246 5.66 -18.75 6.15
N ASP A 247 6.00 -17.51 5.87
CA ASP A 247 7.37 -17.03 5.99
C ASP A 247 7.46 -15.58 6.47
N ILE A 248 8.57 -15.28 7.15
CA ILE A 248 8.93 -13.91 7.54
C ILE A 248 9.92 -13.40 6.49
N MET A 249 9.60 -12.26 5.89
CA MET A 249 10.31 -11.75 4.73
C MET A 249 11.40 -10.74 5.12
N LYS A 250 11.03 -9.78 5.97
CA LYS A 250 11.92 -8.70 6.42
C LYS A 250 11.36 -8.04 7.67
N ASN A 251 12.18 -7.25 8.35
CA ASN A 251 11.74 -6.32 9.38
C ASN A 251 12.20 -4.89 9.06
N SER A 252 11.53 -3.90 9.64
CA SER A 252 11.92 -2.49 9.59
C SER A 252 11.50 -1.78 10.88
N ALA A 253 11.99 -0.56 11.08
CA ALA A 253 11.42 0.36 12.06
C ALA A 253 10.25 1.12 11.45
N SER A 254 9.28 1.51 12.27
CA SER A 254 8.26 2.49 11.95
C SER A 254 8.04 3.42 13.15
N TYR A 255 7.19 4.42 12.98
CA TYR A 255 6.78 5.31 14.06
C TYR A 255 5.27 5.21 14.26
N PHE A 256 4.82 5.29 15.50
CA PHE A 256 3.39 5.28 15.79
C PHE A 256 2.70 6.46 15.08
N LEU A 257 1.61 6.17 14.36
CA LEU A 257 0.88 7.12 13.49
C LEU A 257 1.72 7.72 12.35
N GLY A 258 2.91 7.18 12.06
CA GLY A 258 3.80 7.69 11.02
C GLY A 258 4.55 8.98 11.37
N ASP A 259 4.47 9.45 12.62
CA ASP A 259 5.15 10.67 13.08
C ASP A 259 6.42 10.31 13.88
N ALA A 260 7.57 10.79 13.41
CA ALA A 260 8.88 10.57 14.06
C ALA A 260 8.99 11.15 15.48
N LYS A 261 8.04 12.00 15.90
CA LYS A 261 7.93 12.49 17.29
C LYS A 261 7.32 11.46 18.25
N ASN A 262 6.64 10.45 17.72
CA ASN A 262 6.02 9.38 18.50
C ASN A 262 6.98 8.19 18.70
N ASP A 263 6.51 7.19 19.47
CA ASP A 263 7.27 5.97 19.75
C ASP A 263 7.74 5.28 18.47
N SER A 264 9.00 4.80 18.50
CA SER A 264 9.50 3.87 17.50
C SER A 264 8.89 2.49 17.71
N LEU A 265 8.34 1.93 16.63
CA LEU A 265 7.78 0.59 16.57
C LEU A 265 8.67 -0.30 15.69
N GLN A 266 8.57 -1.61 15.92
CA GLN A 266 9.15 -2.64 15.07
C GLN A 266 8.06 -3.19 14.16
N ARG A 267 8.35 -3.25 12.86
CA ARG A 267 7.44 -3.79 11.84
C ARG A 267 8.05 -5.07 11.26
N ILE A 268 7.30 -6.16 11.33
CA ILE A 268 7.70 -7.44 10.74
C ILE A 268 6.79 -7.75 9.55
N TYR A 269 7.38 -8.00 8.39
CA TYR A 269 6.69 -8.37 7.16
C TYR A 269 6.68 -9.88 6.98
N GLY A 270 5.53 -10.42 6.59
CA GLY A 270 5.36 -11.84 6.30
C GLY A 270 4.51 -12.09 5.07
N VAL A 271 4.57 -13.32 4.58
CA VAL A 271 3.72 -13.82 3.50
C VAL A 271 3.25 -15.24 3.84
N SER A 272 2.08 -15.61 3.33
CA SER A 272 1.51 -16.93 3.57
C SER A 272 0.63 -17.40 2.43
N PHE A 273 0.51 -18.71 2.26
CA PHE A 273 -0.22 -19.34 1.16
C PHE A 273 -1.01 -20.59 1.61
N PRO A 274 -2.06 -20.96 0.85
CA PRO A 274 -2.84 -22.18 1.10
C PRO A 274 -2.08 -23.46 0.77
N ASP A 275 -0.93 -23.38 0.12
CA ASP A 275 -0.04 -24.51 -0.15
C ASP A 275 1.43 -24.08 -0.23
N LYS A 276 2.34 -25.06 -0.17
CA LYS A 276 3.80 -24.82 -0.20
C LYS A 276 4.31 -24.43 -1.59
N LYS A 277 3.66 -24.90 -2.66
CA LYS A 277 4.11 -24.64 -4.04
C LYS A 277 3.97 -23.15 -4.35
N ALA A 278 2.86 -22.52 -3.95
CA ALA A 278 2.65 -21.09 -4.10
C ALA A 278 3.70 -20.24 -3.36
N LEU A 279 4.16 -20.67 -2.18
CA LEU A 279 5.25 -19.98 -1.47
C LEU A 279 6.58 -20.08 -2.24
N GLU A 280 6.91 -21.25 -2.77
CA GLU A 280 8.14 -21.43 -3.57
C GLU A 280 8.08 -20.65 -4.89
N GLU A 281 6.93 -20.60 -5.55
CA GLU A 281 6.71 -19.77 -6.75
C GLU A 281 6.86 -18.28 -6.42
N HIS A 282 6.32 -17.81 -5.29
CA HIS A 282 6.48 -16.44 -4.82
C HIS A 282 7.95 -16.11 -4.53
N LYS A 283 8.68 -16.99 -3.84
CA LYS A 283 10.12 -16.81 -3.59
C LYS A 283 10.93 -16.76 -4.89
N HIS A 284 10.65 -17.67 -5.81
CA HIS A 284 11.28 -17.67 -7.12
C HIS A 284 11.01 -16.36 -7.89
N MET A 285 9.78 -15.83 -7.83
CA MET A 285 9.43 -14.54 -8.42
C MET A 285 10.24 -13.40 -7.78
N LEU A 286 10.38 -13.37 -6.46
CA LEU A 286 11.18 -12.36 -5.75
C LEU A 286 12.67 -12.47 -6.08
N GLU A 287 13.21 -13.68 -6.21
CA GLU A 287 14.59 -13.91 -6.63
C GLU A 287 14.83 -13.40 -8.06
N GLU A 288 13.90 -13.69 -8.97
CA GLU A 288 13.93 -13.21 -10.34
C GLU A 288 13.78 -11.68 -10.44
N ALA A 289 12.93 -11.08 -9.61
CA ALA A 289 12.79 -9.63 -9.50
C ALA A 289 14.08 -8.99 -8.96
N ALA A 290 14.70 -9.58 -7.93
CA ALA A 290 15.95 -9.10 -7.36
C ALA A 290 17.13 -9.17 -8.35
N LYS A 291 17.13 -10.13 -9.27
CA LYS A 291 18.10 -10.17 -10.38
C LYS A 291 17.90 -9.03 -11.38
N ARG A 292 16.69 -8.50 -11.49
CA ARG A 292 16.31 -7.40 -12.41
C ARG A 292 16.27 -6.04 -11.73
N ASP A 293 16.73 -5.94 -10.48
CA ASP A 293 16.80 -4.68 -9.75
C ASP A 293 17.82 -3.74 -10.41
N HIS A 294 17.37 -2.56 -10.84
CA HIS A 294 18.21 -1.58 -11.53
C HIS A 294 19.35 -1.07 -10.65
N ARG A 295 19.24 -1.14 -9.33
CA ARG A 295 20.31 -0.76 -8.39
C ARG A 295 21.46 -1.76 -8.46
N LYS A 296 21.12 -3.05 -8.52
CA LYS A 296 22.08 -4.13 -8.68
C LYS A 296 22.72 -4.07 -10.07
N ILE A 297 21.89 -4.03 -11.12
CA ILE A 297 22.36 -3.95 -12.50
C ILE A 297 23.21 -2.69 -12.72
N GLY A 298 22.77 -1.54 -12.22
CA GLY A 298 23.46 -0.27 -12.36
C GLY A 298 24.83 -0.25 -11.71
N GLN A 299 25.00 -0.97 -10.59
CA GLN A 299 26.30 -1.16 -9.96
C GLN A 299 27.16 -2.18 -10.72
N GLU A 300 26.60 -3.34 -11.08
CA GLU A 300 27.32 -4.42 -11.78
C GLU A 300 27.80 -4.01 -13.18
N GLN A 301 27.08 -3.11 -13.85
CA GLN A 301 27.42 -2.60 -15.19
C GLN A 301 28.08 -1.21 -15.17
N GLU A 302 28.39 -0.68 -13.98
CA GLU A 302 29.01 0.65 -13.84
C GLU A 302 28.22 1.76 -14.55
N LEU A 303 26.90 1.78 -14.36
CA LEU A 303 26.00 2.79 -14.96
C LEU A 303 25.89 4.03 -14.07
N PHE A 304 25.76 3.85 -12.76
CA PHE A 304 25.65 4.94 -11.79
C PHE A 304 26.04 4.46 -10.39
N PHE A 305 26.34 5.40 -9.50
CA PHE A 305 26.45 5.15 -8.07
C PHE A 305 25.80 6.27 -7.25
N PHE A 306 25.62 6.03 -5.95
CA PHE A 306 25.13 7.03 -4.99
C PHE A 306 26.17 7.26 -3.90
N HIS A 307 26.22 8.48 -3.38
CA HIS A 307 27.15 8.85 -2.31
C HIS A 307 26.41 9.60 -1.19
N GLN A 308 26.80 9.37 0.07
CA GLN A 308 26.14 9.98 1.23
C GLN A 308 26.23 11.51 1.27
N MET A 309 27.21 12.09 0.55
CA MET A 309 27.33 13.56 0.42
C MET A 309 26.25 14.18 -0.47
N SER A 310 25.51 13.39 -1.25
CA SER A 310 24.35 13.85 -2.02
C SER A 310 23.27 12.75 -2.07
N PRO A 311 22.58 12.46 -0.94
CA PRO A 311 21.57 11.42 -0.89
C PRO A 311 20.46 11.66 -1.91
N GLY A 312 20.06 10.60 -2.62
CA GLY A 312 19.01 10.70 -3.64
C GLY A 312 19.44 11.42 -4.92
N SER A 313 20.73 11.69 -5.12
CA SER A 313 21.26 12.22 -6.38
C SER A 313 22.28 11.23 -6.95
N ALA A 314 21.98 10.68 -8.12
CA ALA A 314 22.85 9.70 -8.76
C ALA A 314 24.07 10.35 -9.42
N PHE A 315 25.23 9.73 -9.25
CA PHE A 315 26.41 9.99 -10.05
C PHE A 315 26.38 9.06 -11.25
N PHE A 316 26.13 9.59 -12.44
CA PHE A 316 26.16 8.80 -13.67
C PHE A 316 27.61 8.56 -14.11
N LEU A 317 27.91 7.29 -14.38
CA LEU A 317 29.19 6.83 -14.90
C LEU A 317 29.15 6.81 -16.44
N PRO A 318 30.31 6.66 -17.13
CA PRO A 318 30.37 6.73 -18.59
C PRO A 318 29.35 5.83 -19.32
N HIS A 319 29.18 4.57 -18.89
CA HIS A 319 28.20 3.67 -19.49
C HIS A 319 26.76 4.13 -19.29
N GLY A 320 26.42 4.63 -18.10
CA GLY A 320 25.10 5.20 -17.84
C GLY A 320 24.84 6.47 -18.66
N MET A 321 25.86 7.31 -18.86
CA MET A 321 25.75 8.51 -19.68
C MET A 321 25.52 8.20 -21.17
N ILE A 322 26.05 7.09 -21.68
CA ILE A 322 25.74 6.65 -23.06
C ILE A 322 24.25 6.38 -23.21
N ILE A 323 23.66 5.61 -22.28
CA ILE A 323 22.22 5.30 -22.28
C ILE A 323 21.41 6.59 -22.14
N TYR A 324 21.76 7.43 -21.16
CA TYR A 324 21.07 8.69 -20.91
C TYR A 324 21.07 9.60 -22.14
N ASN A 325 22.21 9.77 -22.80
CA ASN A 325 22.33 10.63 -23.99
C ASN A 325 21.57 10.05 -25.20
N ALA A 326 21.53 8.73 -25.35
CA ALA A 326 20.74 8.08 -26.40
C ALA A 326 19.24 8.33 -26.18
N LEU A 327 18.74 8.16 -24.95
CA LEU A 327 17.34 8.44 -24.60
C LEU A 327 17.00 9.93 -24.78
N LEU A 328 17.90 10.83 -24.34
CA LEU A 328 17.72 12.27 -24.49
C LEU A 328 17.67 12.69 -25.96
N SER A 329 18.55 12.13 -26.80
CA SER A 329 18.57 12.44 -28.23
C SER A 329 17.28 11.95 -28.90
N PHE A 330 16.87 10.71 -28.60
CA PHE A 330 15.63 10.15 -29.10
C PHE A 330 14.40 11.00 -28.75
N ILE A 331 14.21 11.34 -27.47
CA ILE A 331 13.01 12.08 -27.07
C ILE A 331 12.99 13.50 -27.65
N LYS A 332 14.15 14.16 -27.76
CA LYS A 332 14.29 15.46 -28.43
C LYS A 332 13.86 15.39 -29.90
N GLU A 333 14.26 14.36 -30.63
CA GLU A 333 13.82 14.15 -32.01
C GLU A 333 12.31 13.98 -32.09
N GLU A 334 11.69 13.22 -31.18
CA GLU A 334 10.24 13.05 -31.15
C GLU A 334 9.49 14.35 -30.85
N TYR A 335 10.05 15.22 -29.99
CA TYR A 335 9.53 16.56 -29.73
C TYR A 335 9.59 17.45 -30.98
N TRP A 336 10.73 17.48 -31.68
CA TRP A 336 10.89 18.30 -32.89
C TRP A 336 9.94 17.87 -34.01
N LYS A 337 9.76 16.56 -34.22
CA LYS A 337 8.78 16.01 -35.18
C LYS A 337 7.35 16.49 -34.91
N ARG A 338 7.03 16.81 -33.65
CA ARG A 338 5.69 17.25 -33.19
C ARG A 338 5.60 18.76 -32.96
N GLY A 339 6.61 19.52 -33.39
CA GLY A 339 6.60 20.98 -33.34
C GLY A 339 6.79 21.57 -31.94
N TYR A 340 7.41 20.82 -31.01
CA TYR A 340 7.83 21.37 -29.73
C TYR A 340 9.14 22.13 -29.87
N GLN A 341 9.27 23.23 -29.13
CA GLN A 341 10.46 24.08 -29.10
C GLN A 341 11.20 23.90 -27.77
N GLU A 342 12.48 23.58 -27.84
CA GLU A 342 13.31 23.44 -26.65
C GLU A 342 13.58 24.82 -26.03
N VAL A 343 13.39 24.93 -24.72
CA VAL A 343 13.71 26.10 -23.91
C VAL A 343 14.56 25.69 -22.71
N ALA A 344 15.18 26.67 -22.06
CA ALA A 344 15.88 26.48 -20.80
C ALA A 344 15.43 27.53 -19.80
N SER A 345 15.15 27.08 -18.58
CA SER A 345 14.73 27.94 -17.47
C SER A 345 15.71 27.83 -16.29
N PRO A 346 15.90 28.90 -15.48
CA PRO A 346 16.75 28.86 -14.28
C PRO A 346 16.42 27.71 -13.32
N ASN A 347 17.41 27.30 -12.52
CA ASN A 347 17.23 26.25 -11.50
C ASN A 347 16.79 26.79 -10.14
N MET A 348 16.92 28.10 -9.91
CA MET A 348 16.72 28.75 -8.63
C MET A 348 15.86 29.99 -8.83
N TYR A 349 14.85 30.16 -7.98
CA TYR A 349 13.92 31.29 -8.05
C TYR A 349 13.64 31.85 -6.65
N ASN A 350 13.37 33.16 -6.61
CA ASN A 350 12.84 33.80 -5.41
C ASN A 350 11.47 33.18 -5.06
N SER A 351 11.22 32.97 -3.76
CA SER A 351 9.99 32.35 -3.25
C SER A 351 8.70 33.04 -3.70
N ALA A 352 8.78 34.33 -4.07
CA ALA A 352 7.66 35.08 -4.64
C ALA A 352 7.02 34.38 -5.85
N LEU A 353 7.81 33.74 -6.73
CA LEU A 353 7.28 33.01 -7.88
C LEU A 353 6.39 31.84 -7.47
N TRP A 354 6.84 31.06 -6.47
CA TRP A 354 6.12 29.89 -5.98
C TRP A 354 4.87 30.27 -5.18
N LYS A 355 4.91 31.41 -4.48
CA LYS A 355 3.75 31.99 -3.79
C LYS A 355 2.71 32.46 -4.81
N GLN A 356 3.15 33.11 -5.90
CA GLN A 356 2.28 33.56 -6.97
C GLN A 356 1.65 32.38 -7.73
N SER A 357 2.42 31.31 -7.96
CA SER A 357 1.90 30.12 -8.64
C SER A 357 1.05 29.21 -7.75
N GLY A 358 0.90 29.53 -6.46
CA GLY A 358 0.20 28.70 -5.46
C GLY A 358 0.99 27.49 -4.96
N HIS A 359 2.14 27.19 -5.57
CA HIS A 359 2.91 25.99 -5.24
C HIS A 359 3.55 26.06 -3.86
N TRP A 360 3.82 27.26 -3.35
CA TRP A 360 4.36 27.42 -2.01
C TRP A 360 3.42 26.85 -0.94
N GLN A 361 2.11 27.06 -1.10
CA GLN A 361 1.11 26.66 -0.13
C GLN A 361 0.93 25.13 -0.08
N HIS A 362 1.18 24.44 -1.20
CA HIS A 362 0.93 23.01 -1.34
C HIS A 362 2.18 22.14 -1.32
N TYR A 363 3.34 22.66 -1.73
CA TYR A 363 4.56 21.87 -1.96
C TYR A 363 5.79 22.36 -1.19
N HIS A 364 5.68 23.42 -0.38
CA HIS A 364 6.85 24.00 0.32
C HIS A 364 7.63 22.98 1.16
N GLU A 365 6.95 22.03 1.81
CA GLU A 365 7.61 21.00 2.63
C GLU A 365 8.52 20.08 1.80
N ASP A 366 8.19 19.88 0.52
CA ASP A 366 8.94 19.08 -0.44
C ASP A 366 9.92 19.91 -1.29
N MET A 367 10.16 21.18 -0.94
CA MET A 367 11.08 22.07 -1.67
C MET A 367 12.40 22.27 -0.91
N PHE A 368 13.50 22.30 -1.65
CA PHE A 368 14.77 22.79 -1.11
C PHE A 368 14.75 24.32 -1.08
N THR A 369 14.67 24.89 0.11
CA THR A 369 14.66 26.35 0.32
C THR A 369 15.92 26.80 1.06
N PHE A 370 16.34 28.03 0.80
CA PHE A 370 17.50 28.66 1.42
C PHE A 370 17.38 30.19 1.38
N GLU A 371 18.13 30.88 2.23
CA GLU A 371 18.14 32.34 2.29
C GLU A 371 19.26 32.90 1.42
N VAL A 372 18.95 33.91 0.61
CA VAL A 372 19.91 34.70 -0.18
C VAL A 372 19.56 36.16 0.02
N GLU A 373 20.50 36.95 0.55
CA GLU A 373 20.33 38.39 0.76
C GLU A 373 19.04 38.78 1.53
N LYS A 374 18.69 37.99 2.57
CA LYS A 374 17.46 38.11 3.39
C LYS A 374 16.16 37.74 2.69
N ASP A 375 16.22 37.34 1.42
CA ASP A 375 15.09 36.76 0.71
C ASP A 375 15.13 35.23 0.79
N GLN A 376 13.94 34.63 0.78
CA GLN A 376 13.81 33.18 0.69
C GLN A 376 13.77 32.77 -0.78
N TRP A 377 14.63 31.81 -1.13
CA TRP A 377 14.77 31.22 -2.46
C TRP A 377 14.52 29.72 -2.40
N ALA A 378 14.27 29.12 -3.56
CA ALA A 378 14.14 27.68 -3.68
C ALA A 378 14.73 27.16 -5.00
N LEU A 379 15.23 25.92 -4.96
CA LEU A 379 15.46 25.15 -6.17
C LEU A 379 14.11 24.77 -6.78
N LYS A 380 13.99 24.81 -8.11
CA LYS A 380 12.73 24.47 -8.78
C LYS A 380 12.34 23.00 -8.55
N PRO A 381 11.12 22.71 -8.06
CA PRO A 381 10.59 21.33 -7.98
C PRO A 381 9.88 20.89 -9.27
N MET A 382 9.66 21.83 -10.19
CA MET A 382 9.01 21.66 -11.50
C MET A 382 9.31 22.87 -12.41
N ASN A 383 9.11 22.74 -13.72
CA ASN A 383 9.41 23.83 -14.67
C ASN A 383 8.24 24.80 -14.91
N CYS A 384 7.01 24.43 -14.53
CA CYS A 384 5.77 25.13 -14.92
C CYS A 384 5.81 26.66 -14.68
N PRO A 385 6.19 27.16 -13.49
CA PRO A 385 6.21 28.60 -13.26
C PRO A 385 7.26 29.35 -14.10
N GLY A 386 8.42 28.73 -14.34
CA GLY A 386 9.44 29.28 -15.24
C GLY A 386 8.93 29.35 -16.70
N HIS A 387 8.18 28.34 -17.12
CA HIS A 387 7.52 28.31 -18.43
C HIS A 387 6.45 29.39 -18.59
N CYS A 388 5.68 29.69 -17.54
CA CYS A 388 4.75 30.82 -17.54
C CYS A 388 5.48 32.17 -17.70
N LEU A 389 6.66 32.34 -17.07
CA LEU A 389 7.49 33.54 -17.26
C LEU A 389 8.01 33.64 -18.70
N LEU A 390 8.43 32.52 -19.32
CA LEU A 390 8.83 32.49 -20.74
C LEU A 390 7.67 32.87 -21.67
N PHE A 391 6.46 32.35 -21.41
CA PHE A 391 5.27 32.73 -22.15
C PHE A 391 4.99 34.24 -22.00
N GLY A 392 5.00 34.75 -20.77
CA GLY A 392 4.70 36.13 -20.41
C GLY A 392 5.82 37.16 -20.66
N HIS A 393 6.99 36.75 -21.14
CA HIS A 393 8.10 37.67 -21.43
C HIS A 393 7.74 38.77 -22.45
N ARG A 394 6.83 38.47 -23.38
CA ARG A 394 6.29 39.44 -24.34
C ARG A 394 4.83 39.15 -24.67
N GLU A 395 4.15 40.12 -25.26
CA GLU A 395 2.82 39.95 -25.82
C GLU A 395 2.79 38.82 -26.88
N ARG A 396 1.67 38.08 -26.90
CA ARG A 396 1.46 36.91 -27.75
C ARG A 396 0.23 37.09 -28.63
N SER A 397 0.36 36.74 -29.90
CA SER A 397 -0.77 36.65 -30.83
C SER A 397 -1.43 35.28 -30.75
N TYR A 398 -2.75 35.21 -30.92
CA TYR A 398 -3.47 33.94 -31.04
C TYR A 398 -2.95 33.04 -32.18
N ARG A 399 -2.29 33.63 -33.19
CA ARG A 399 -1.66 32.92 -34.31
C ARG A 399 -0.40 32.14 -33.91
N GLU A 400 0.19 32.46 -32.76
CA GLU A 400 1.33 31.73 -32.19
C GLU A 400 0.89 30.50 -31.39
N LEU A 401 -0.42 30.31 -31.18
CA LEU A 401 -0.99 29.19 -30.43
C LEU A 401 -1.43 28.05 -31.38
N PRO A 402 -1.16 26.78 -31.03
CA PRO A 402 -0.58 26.31 -29.76
C PRO A 402 0.95 26.47 -29.72
N MET A 403 1.45 27.06 -28.64
CA MET A 403 2.88 27.17 -28.35
C MET A 403 3.28 25.99 -27.46
N ARG A 404 4.07 25.06 -28.02
CA ARG A 404 4.54 23.86 -27.34
C ARG A 404 6.01 24.03 -26.97
N ILE A 405 6.31 24.06 -25.68
CA ILE A 405 7.71 24.16 -25.20
C ILE A 405 8.12 22.90 -24.45
N ALA A 406 9.37 22.48 -24.64
CA ALA A 406 9.98 21.35 -23.92
C ALA A 406 11.22 21.84 -23.15
N ASP A 407 11.42 21.38 -21.92
CA ASP A 407 12.56 21.72 -21.07
C ASP A 407 13.08 20.46 -20.39
N PHE A 408 14.39 20.22 -20.52
CA PHE A 408 15.11 19.11 -19.89
C PHE A 408 15.89 19.55 -18.65
N GLY A 409 15.43 20.65 -18.03
CA GLY A 409 16.04 21.29 -16.88
C GLY A 409 16.06 20.41 -15.63
N ILE A 410 17.03 20.68 -14.77
CA ILE A 410 17.22 19.91 -13.54
C ILE A 410 16.22 20.36 -12.48
N LEU A 411 15.52 19.39 -11.92
CA LEU A 411 14.53 19.59 -10.87
C LEU A 411 15.02 19.00 -9.55
N HIS A 412 14.55 19.59 -8.44
CA HIS A 412 14.85 19.12 -7.10
C HIS A 412 13.60 19.04 -6.21
N ARG A 413 13.41 17.90 -5.56
CA ARG A 413 12.35 17.68 -4.54
C ARG A 413 12.98 17.12 -3.27
N ASN A 414 12.61 17.67 -2.12
CA ASN A 414 13.12 17.28 -0.81
C ASN A 414 12.43 16.01 -0.29
N GLU A 415 12.53 14.93 -1.05
CA GLU A 415 11.98 13.63 -0.70
C GLU A 415 12.55 13.14 0.64
N ALA A 416 11.69 12.50 1.45
CA ALA A 416 12.07 11.89 2.71
C ALA A 416 13.20 10.87 2.50
N SER A 417 14.23 10.91 3.35
CA SER A 417 15.44 10.09 3.18
C SER A 417 15.15 8.58 3.13
N GLY A 418 14.17 8.12 3.90
CA GLY A 418 13.72 6.72 3.91
C GLY A 418 12.94 6.29 2.67
N ALA A 419 12.45 7.23 1.84
CA ALA A 419 11.74 6.94 0.60
C ALA A 419 12.66 6.83 -0.62
N LEU A 420 13.92 7.24 -0.51
CA LEU A 420 14.88 7.24 -1.62
C LEU A 420 15.23 5.81 -2.04
N THR A 421 15.15 5.52 -3.34
CA THR A 421 15.47 4.18 -3.86
C THR A 421 16.01 4.22 -5.29
N GLY A 422 17.31 3.99 -5.45
CA GLY A 422 17.98 3.98 -6.75
C GLY A 422 17.62 5.20 -7.60
N LEU A 423 17.41 4.98 -8.90
CA LEU A 423 16.87 5.98 -9.84
C LEU A 423 15.33 6.15 -9.85
N THR A 424 14.55 5.37 -9.08
CA THR A 424 13.07 5.45 -9.14
C THR A 424 12.48 6.52 -8.24
N ARG A 425 13.13 6.81 -7.09
CA ARG A 425 12.75 7.93 -6.21
C ARG A 425 14.00 8.66 -5.74
N VAL A 426 14.16 9.88 -6.23
CA VAL A 426 15.39 10.69 -6.17
C VAL A 426 15.06 12.13 -5.78
N ARG A 427 16.06 12.84 -5.23
CA ARG A 427 15.96 14.28 -4.92
C ARG A 427 16.32 15.16 -6.10
N ARG A 428 17.19 14.70 -7.00
CA ARG A 428 17.56 15.37 -8.25
C ARG A 428 17.09 14.54 -9.43
N PHE A 429 16.32 15.12 -10.32
CA PHE A 429 15.83 14.46 -11.53
C PHE A 429 15.73 15.44 -12.70
N GLN A 430 15.56 14.87 -13.89
CA GLN A 430 15.26 15.60 -15.12
C GLN A 430 14.07 14.90 -15.74
N GLN A 431 13.08 15.68 -16.16
CA GLN A 431 11.93 15.17 -16.89
C GLN A 431 12.08 15.60 -18.36
N ASP A 432 11.53 14.81 -19.25
CA ASP A 432 11.06 15.25 -20.55
C ASP A 432 9.82 16.13 -20.35
N ASP A 433 10.01 17.29 -19.71
CA ASP A 433 8.91 18.15 -19.30
C ASP A 433 8.46 19.02 -20.48
N THR A 434 7.16 19.21 -20.61
CA THR A 434 6.59 20.06 -21.64
C THR A 434 5.35 20.79 -21.17
N HIS A 435 5.17 22.01 -21.66
CA HIS A 435 4.01 22.82 -21.39
C HIS A 435 3.46 23.37 -22.72
N ILE A 436 2.17 23.16 -22.94
CA ILE A 436 1.48 23.61 -24.14
C ILE A 436 0.57 24.77 -23.75
N PHE A 437 0.90 25.96 -24.25
CA PHE A 437 0.02 27.12 -24.15
C PHE A 437 -0.87 27.12 -25.40
N CYS A 438 -2.17 26.93 -25.22
CA CYS A 438 -3.13 26.85 -26.31
C CYS A 438 -4.43 27.59 -25.98
N MET A 439 -5.23 27.84 -27.00
CA MET A 439 -6.61 28.31 -26.81
C MET A 439 -7.46 27.17 -26.25
N GLU A 440 -8.52 27.50 -25.51
CA GLU A 440 -9.44 26.50 -24.96
C GLU A 440 -10.00 25.57 -26.05
N SER A 441 -10.28 26.10 -27.24
CA SER A 441 -10.75 25.34 -28.40
C SER A 441 -9.73 24.35 -28.97
N GLN A 442 -8.46 24.44 -28.58
CA GLN A 442 -7.37 23.58 -29.05
C GLN A 442 -7.06 22.42 -28.09
N VAL A 443 -7.52 22.49 -26.83
CA VAL A 443 -7.16 21.54 -25.76
C VAL A 443 -7.40 20.09 -26.16
N GLU A 444 -8.57 19.76 -26.71
CA GLU A 444 -8.92 18.39 -27.12
C GLU A 444 -7.93 17.84 -28.17
N GLN A 445 -7.56 18.66 -29.15
CA GLN A 445 -6.63 18.26 -30.21
C GLN A 445 -5.21 18.05 -29.67
N GLU A 446 -4.78 18.87 -28.71
CA GLU A 446 -3.48 18.73 -28.06
C GLU A 446 -3.41 17.46 -27.20
N ILE A 447 -4.47 17.13 -26.46
CA ILE A 447 -4.56 15.87 -25.70
C ILE A 447 -4.46 14.65 -26.63
N LYS A 448 -5.17 14.67 -27.77
CA LYS A 448 -5.06 13.61 -28.79
C LYS A 448 -3.63 13.47 -29.33
N GLY A 449 -2.95 14.59 -29.57
CA GLY A 449 -1.54 14.61 -29.95
C GLY A 449 -0.62 14.00 -28.90
N LEU A 450 -0.91 14.21 -27.61
CA LEU A 450 -0.17 13.59 -26.50
C LEU A 450 -0.40 12.07 -26.43
N PHE A 451 -1.61 11.58 -26.70
CA PHE A 451 -1.87 10.13 -26.73
C PHE A 451 -1.16 9.42 -27.89
N ASP A 452 -1.12 10.05 -29.07
CA ASP A 452 -0.30 9.57 -30.20
C ASP A 452 1.19 9.54 -29.81
N PHE A 453 1.68 10.61 -29.20
CA PHE A 453 3.08 10.70 -28.78
C PHE A 453 3.44 9.63 -27.74
N MET A 454 2.61 9.47 -26.70
CA MET A 454 2.76 8.42 -25.70
C MET A 454 2.77 7.03 -26.33
N THR A 455 1.85 6.76 -27.26
CA THR A 455 1.73 5.46 -27.95
C THR A 455 2.97 5.17 -28.80
N ALA A 456 3.49 6.16 -29.51
CA ALA A 456 4.70 6.02 -30.32
C ALA A 456 5.93 5.69 -29.45
N VAL A 457 6.13 6.43 -28.36
CA VAL A 457 7.26 6.21 -27.44
C VAL A 457 7.14 4.86 -26.74
N TYR A 458 6.01 4.58 -26.08
CA TYR A 458 5.84 3.34 -25.33
C TYR A 458 5.83 2.11 -26.23
N GLY A 459 5.22 2.21 -27.42
CA GLY A 459 5.23 1.17 -28.43
C GLY A 459 6.65 0.81 -28.89
N LEU A 460 7.53 1.80 -29.08
CA LEU A 460 8.93 1.57 -29.46
C LEU A 460 9.68 0.77 -28.39
N PHE A 461 9.45 1.06 -27.11
CA PHE A 461 10.06 0.34 -26.00
C PHE A 461 9.35 -0.98 -25.65
N GLY A 462 8.26 -1.33 -26.33
CA GLY A 462 7.46 -2.52 -26.05
C GLY A 462 6.72 -2.45 -24.71
N PHE A 463 6.45 -1.25 -24.19
CA PHE A 463 5.72 -1.06 -22.95
C PHE A 463 4.21 -1.13 -23.18
N THR A 464 3.54 -1.84 -22.29
CA THR A 464 2.07 -1.77 -22.14
C THR A 464 1.75 -0.80 -21.01
N PHE A 465 0.61 -0.12 -21.11
CA PHE A 465 0.21 0.89 -20.14
C PHE A 465 -1.28 0.79 -19.78
N LYS A 466 -1.61 1.30 -18.60
CA LYS A 466 -2.97 1.51 -18.13
C LYS A 466 -3.18 3.01 -17.93
N MET A 467 -4.39 3.48 -18.20
CA MET A 467 -4.70 4.90 -18.06
C MET A 467 -5.57 5.12 -16.84
N LYS A 468 -5.34 6.25 -16.15
CA LYS A 468 -6.15 6.67 -15.02
C LYS A 468 -6.49 8.15 -15.15
N LEU A 469 -7.76 8.49 -14.89
CA LEU A 469 -8.21 9.87 -14.82
C LEU A 469 -8.25 10.30 -13.35
N SER A 470 -7.42 11.26 -12.97
CA SER A 470 -7.49 11.86 -11.62
C SER A 470 -8.44 13.04 -11.63
N THR A 471 -9.36 13.08 -10.66
CA THR A 471 -10.41 14.10 -10.55
C THR A 471 -10.06 15.16 -9.50
N MET A 472 -10.93 16.16 -9.36
CA MET A 472 -10.78 17.29 -8.45
C MET A 472 -10.56 16.81 -7.00
N PRO A 473 -9.43 17.17 -6.36
CA PRO A 473 -9.18 16.80 -4.97
C PRO A 473 -9.93 17.71 -3.98
N ASP A 474 -10.05 17.27 -2.72
CA ASP A 474 -10.66 18.05 -1.63
C ASP A 474 -10.02 19.46 -1.49
N ASN A 475 -8.69 19.53 -1.63
CA ASN A 475 -7.93 20.78 -1.61
C ASN A 475 -7.52 21.17 -3.04
N HIS A 476 -8.42 21.85 -3.77
CA HIS A 476 -8.22 22.27 -5.16
C HIS A 476 -8.09 23.79 -5.30
N LEU A 477 -7.48 24.21 -6.41
CA LEU A 477 -7.41 25.61 -6.85
C LEU A 477 -8.30 25.81 -8.08
N GLY A 478 -8.84 27.03 -8.24
CA GLY A 478 -9.74 27.37 -9.35
C GLY A 478 -11.22 27.14 -9.02
N ASP A 479 -12.11 27.52 -9.95
CA ASP A 479 -13.55 27.31 -9.79
C ASP A 479 -13.97 25.89 -10.20
N VAL A 480 -15.04 25.40 -9.56
CA VAL A 480 -15.60 24.06 -9.82
C VAL A 480 -16.01 23.91 -11.29
N ALA A 481 -16.55 24.96 -11.91
CA ALA A 481 -16.97 24.92 -13.32
C ALA A 481 -15.80 24.65 -14.28
N THR A 482 -14.60 25.12 -13.95
CA THR A 482 -13.38 24.86 -14.71
C THR A 482 -12.92 23.42 -14.54
N TRP A 483 -13.00 22.87 -13.32
CA TRP A 483 -12.74 21.45 -13.06
C TRP A 483 -13.71 20.55 -13.82
N GLU A 484 -15.02 20.80 -13.71
CA GLU A 484 -16.05 20.04 -14.42
C GLU A 484 -15.80 20.03 -15.95
N ARG A 485 -15.44 21.19 -16.51
CA ARG A 485 -15.10 21.29 -17.94
C ARG A 485 -13.83 20.51 -18.29
N ALA A 486 -12.76 20.63 -17.49
CA ALA A 486 -11.51 19.94 -17.73
C ALA A 486 -11.66 18.41 -17.65
N GLU A 487 -12.37 17.92 -16.63
CA GLU A 487 -12.67 16.50 -16.46
C GLU A 487 -13.54 15.96 -17.59
N ALA A 488 -14.55 16.71 -18.03
CA ALA A 488 -15.39 16.30 -19.15
C ALA A 488 -14.60 16.20 -20.47
N GLN A 489 -13.69 17.15 -20.73
CA GLN A 489 -12.82 17.11 -21.91
C GLN A 489 -11.84 15.93 -21.86
N LEU A 490 -11.21 15.67 -20.70
CA LEU A 490 -10.30 14.54 -20.53
C LEU A 490 -11.02 13.20 -20.65
N THR A 491 -12.20 13.06 -20.02
CA THR A 491 -13.04 11.87 -20.10
C THR A 491 -13.39 11.56 -21.56
N LYS A 492 -13.85 12.56 -22.31
CA LYS A 492 -14.16 12.40 -23.73
C LYS A 492 -12.94 11.93 -24.53
N ALA A 493 -11.78 12.54 -24.32
CA ALA A 493 -10.55 12.16 -25.02
C ALA A 493 -10.13 10.71 -24.70
N LEU A 494 -10.27 10.30 -23.43
CA LEU A 494 -9.97 8.94 -22.98
C LEU A 494 -10.95 7.91 -23.56
N ASP A 495 -12.24 8.22 -23.62
CA ASP A 495 -13.26 7.35 -24.22
C ASP A 495 -13.01 7.13 -25.71
N GLU A 496 -12.70 8.20 -26.45
CA GLU A 496 -12.33 8.10 -27.86
C GLU A 496 -11.05 7.29 -28.06
N PHE A 497 -10.03 7.50 -27.21
CA PHE A 497 -8.79 6.73 -27.26
C PHE A 497 -9.03 5.24 -26.96
N GLN A 498 -9.87 4.92 -25.98
CA GLN A 498 -10.27 3.56 -25.67
C GLN A 498 -11.00 2.90 -26.85
N GLN A 499 -11.89 3.62 -27.54
CA GLN A 499 -12.60 3.10 -28.71
C GLN A 499 -11.64 2.77 -29.86
N GLN A 500 -10.58 3.57 -30.04
CA GLN A 500 -9.60 3.39 -31.11
C GLN A 500 -8.59 2.28 -30.81
N THR A 501 -8.13 2.18 -29.56
CA THR A 501 -6.98 1.32 -29.19
C THR A 501 -7.36 0.10 -28.36
N GLY A 502 -8.56 0.09 -27.75
CA GLY A 502 -8.96 -0.89 -26.75
C GLY A 502 -8.31 -0.70 -25.38
N THR A 503 -7.47 0.32 -25.19
CA THR A 503 -6.85 0.61 -23.89
C THR A 503 -7.89 1.13 -22.89
N LYS A 504 -8.14 0.35 -21.84
CA LYS A 504 -9.07 0.74 -20.77
C LYS A 504 -8.48 1.82 -19.87
N TRP A 505 -9.33 2.70 -19.37
CA TRP A 505 -9.00 3.67 -18.34
C TRP A 505 -9.88 3.50 -17.09
N GLU A 506 -9.35 3.90 -15.94
CA GLU A 506 -10.04 3.83 -14.64
C GLU A 506 -10.05 5.20 -13.96
N LEU A 507 -11.05 5.48 -13.13
CA LEU A 507 -11.03 6.66 -12.26
C LEU A 507 -10.00 6.48 -11.14
N ASN A 508 -9.32 7.57 -10.81
CA ASN A 508 -8.44 7.72 -9.67
C ASN A 508 -8.91 8.93 -8.85
N PRO A 509 -10.00 8.77 -8.10
CA PRO A 509 -10.68 9.88 -7.44
C PRO A 509 -9.81 10.58 -6.40
#